data_AF-A0A7D3XMK9-F1
#
_entry.id   AF-A0A7D3XMK9-F1
#
_cell.length_a   1.000
_cell.length_b   1.000
_cell.length_c   1.000
_cell.angle_alpha   90.00
_cell.angle_beta   90.00
_cell.angle_gamma   90.00
#
_symmetry.space_group_name_H-M   'P 1'
#
loop_
_entity.id
_entity.type
_entity.pdbx_description
1 polymer ?
#
loop_
_entity_poly.entity_id
_entity_poly.type
_entity_poly.pdbx_seq_one_letter_code
_entity_poly.pdbx_strand_id
1 'polypeptide(L)'
;MSSKKKKILFTLAIYLSIALITLTANLMIQSSKTQGYIQHFKEQNGEQILEELSDTYKLIMESYSNYKLDKEAKAKVTHQLNRLNKELRKVDKEINSRNVPHPINFSFIYQDMKLVNLALADSTKDGVITVIVLHAMEGLGDLKKEITYIQYR
;
A
#
# COMPACT_ATOMS: atom_id res chain seq x y z
N MET A 1 -30.62 -34.36 -37.59
CA MET A 1 -29.60 -34.47 -36.51
C MET A 1 -30.06 -35.49 -35.47
N SER A 2 -29.30 -36.56 -35.23
CA SER A 2 -29.70 -37.69 -34.37
C SER A 2 -30.03 -37.25 -32.93
N SER A 3 -31.09 -37.81 -32.34
CA SER A 3 -31.54 -37.59 -30.95
C SER A 3 -30.38 -37.69 -29.93
N LYS A 4 -29.44 -38.61 -30.16
CA LYS A 4 -28.24 -38.76 -29.30
C LYS A 4 -27.31 -37.54 -29.37
N LYS A 5 -27.11 -36.93 -30.55
CA LYS A 5 -26.27 -35.73 -30.72
C LYS A 5 -26.90 -34.49 -30.04
N LYS A 6 -28.24 -34.37 -30.07
CA LYS A 6 -28.95 -33.30 -29.35
C LYS A 6 -28.79 -33.41 -27.83
N LYS A 7 -28.89 -34.62 -27.27
CA LYS A 7 -28.67 -34.84 -25.82
C LYS A 7 -27.25 -34.48 -25.38
N ILE A 8 -26.23 -34.89 -26.15
CA ILE A 8 -24.82 -34.57 -25.86
C ILE A 8 -24.59 -33.05 -25.91
N LEU A 9 -25.10 -32.36 -26.94
CA LEU A 9 -25.03 -30.90 -27.06
C LEU A 9 -25.70 -30.19 -25.87
N PHE A 10 -26.85 -30.70 -25.42
CA PHE A 10 -27.58 -30.12 -24.29
C PHE A 10 -26.82 -30.29 -22.97
N THR A 11 -26.25 -31.46 -22.73
CA THR A 11 -25.42 -31.72 -21.56
C THR A 11 -24.16 -30.85 -21.56
N LEU A 12 -23.51 -30.70 -22.71
CA LEU A 12 -22.31 -29.87 -22.85
C LEU A 12 -22.61 -28.38 -22.65
N ALA A 13 -23.77 -27.91 -23.13
CA ALA A 13 -24.25 -26.55 -22.88
C ALA A 13 -24.52 -26.29 -21.39
N ILE A 14 -25.13 -27.24 -20.66
CA ILE A 14 -25.37 -27.11 -19.22
C ILE A 14 -24.04 -26.99 -18.46
N TYR A 15 -23.05 -27.84 -18.76
CA TYR A 15 -21.74 -27.76 -18.11
C TYR A 15 -21.02 -26.45 -18.42
N LEU A 16 -21.12 -25.95 -19.66
CA LEU A 16 -20.60 -24.63 -20.04
C LEU A 16 -21.29 -23.50 -19.26
N SER A 17 -22.61 -23.55 -19.10
CA SER A 17 -23.36 -22.55 -18.32
C SER A 17 -22.96 -22.57 -16.84
N ILE A 18 -22.81 -23.75 -16.23
CA ILE A 18 -22.37 -23.87 -14.82
C ILE A 18 -20.95 -23.33 -14.65
N ALA A 19 -20.03 -23.65 -15.57
CA ALA A 19 -18.67 -23.14 -15.54
C ALA A 19 -18.65 -21.60 -15.68
N LEU A 20 -19.45 -21.05 -16.59
CA LEU A 20 -19.57 -19.61 -16.80
C LEU A 20 -20.11 -18.91 -15.55
N ILE A 21 -21.18 -19.44 -14.94
CA ILE A 21 -21.79 -18.89 -13.72
C ILE A 21 -20.81 -18.95 -12.54
N THR A 22 -20.10 -20.07 -12.40
CA THR A 22 -19.11 -20.23 -11.32
C THR A 22 -17.97 -19.22 -11.48
N LEU A 23 -17.51 -19.00 -12.71
CA LEU A 23 -16.43 -18.07 -13.01
C LEU A 23 -16.84 -16.62 -12.78
N THR A 24 -18.02 -16.21 -13.25
CA THR A 24 -18.54 -14.85 -13.03
C THR A 24 -18.86 -14.59 -11.55
N ALA A 25 -19.46 -15.55 -10.85
CA ALA A 25 -19.72 -15.45 -9.42
C ALA A 25 -18.42 -15.32 -8.60
N ASN A 26 -17.39 -16.10 -8.93
CA ASN A 26 -16.10 -16.02 -8.25
C ASN A 26 -15.41 -14.66 -8.48
N LEU A 27 -15.45 -14.13 -9.71
CA LEU A 27 -14.92 -12.80 -10.02
C LEU A 27 -15.65 -11.69 -9.25
N MET A 28 -16.99 -11.74 -9.16
CA MET A 28 -17.77 -10.78 -8.38
C MET A 28 -17.43 -10.85 -6.89
N ILE A 29 -17.36 -12.06 -6.31
CA ILE A 29 -17.04 -12.23 -4.88
C ILE A 29 -15.63 -11.70 -4.57
N GLN A 30 -14.66 -11.91 -5.45
CA GLN A 30 -13.31 -11.39 -5.26
C GLN A 30 -13.28 -9.87 -5.35
N SER A 31 -13.93 -9.27 -6.36
CA SER A 31 -14.00 -7.81 -6.51
C SER A 31 -14.63 -7.13 -5.30
N SER A 32 -15.76 -7.64 -4.78
CA SER A 32 -16.40 -7.06 -3.58
C SER A 32 -15.53 -7.15 -2.33
N LYS A 33 -14.79 -8.26 -2.15
CA LYS A 33 -13.86 -8.41 -1.02
C LYS A 33 -12.68 -7.43 -1.12
N THR A 34 -12.14 -7.25 -2.33
CA THR A 34 -11.03 -6.31 -2.58
C THR A 34 -11.46 -4.87 -2.37
N GLN A 35 -12.64 -4.48 -2.87
CA GLN A 35 -13.19 -3.14 -2.65
C GLN A 35 -13.44 -2.86 -1.17
N GLY A 36 -14.03 -3.81 -0.43
CA GLY A 36 -14.21 -3.65 1.02
C GLY A 36 -12.89 -3.52 1.78
N TYR A 37 -11.84 -4.23 1.35
CA TYR A 37 -10.50 -4.11 1.95
C TYR A 37 -9.87 -2.74 1.71
N ILE A 38 -9.88 -2.24 0.48
CA ILE A 38 -9.37 -0.90 0.15
C ILE A 38 -10.20 0.19 0.83
N GLN A 39 -11.52 0.01 0.88
CA GLN A 39 -12.41 0.93 1.58
C GLN A 39 -12.07 1.00 3.07
N HIS A 40 -11.85 -0.14 3.74
CA HIS A 40 -11.40 -0.15 5.12
C HIS A 40 -10.03 0.53 5.32
N PHE A 41 -9.10 0.38 4.38
CA PHE A 41 -7.83 1.13 4.42
C PHE A 41 -8.06 2.65 4.36
N LYS A 42 -8.97 3.11 3.51
CA LYS A 42 -9.33 4.54 3.43
C LYS A 42 -10.03 5.03 4.70
N GLU A 43 -10.97 4.24 5.22
CA GLU A 43 -11.71 4.54 6.46
C GLU A 43 -10.80 4.67 7.69
N GLN A 44 -9.71 3.88 7.74
CA GLN A 44 -8.70 3.98 8.80
C GLN A 44 -7.66 5.09 8.55
N ASN A 45 -7.94 6.03 7.66
CA ASN A 45 -7.07 7.15 7.29
C ASN A 45 -5.71 6.71 6.71
N GLY A 46 -5.64 5.52 6.12
CA GLY A 46 -4.41 4.99 5.54
C GLY A 46 -3.82 5.88 4.44
N GLU A 47 -4.67 6.42 3.56
CA GLU A 47 -4.23 7.35 2.49
C GLU A 47 -3.62 8.63 3.08
N GLN A 48 -4.29 9.21 4.09
CA GLN A 48 -3.81 10.42 4.76
C GLN A 48 -2.44 10.20 5.41
N ILE A 49 -2.21 9.05 6.07
CA ILE A 49 -0.91 8.72 6.65
C ILE A 49 0.19 8.66 5.58
N LEU A 50 -0.10 8.07 4.41
CA LEU A 50 0.85 7.99 3.30
C LEU A 50 1.07 9.36 2.62
N GLU A 51 0.10 10.26 2.65
CA GLU A 51 0.28 11.65 2.21
C GLU A 51 1.12 12.46 3.19
N GLU A 52 0.81 12.41 4.48
CA GLU A 52 1.59 13.08 5.53
C GLU A 52 3.04 12.58 5.56
N LEU A 53 3.27 11.29 5.31
CA LEU A 53 4.61 10.73 5.18
C LEU A 53 5.33 11.29 3.94
N SER A 54 4.65 11.35 2.80
CA SER A 54 5.20 11.93 1.57
C SER A 54 5.61 13.39 1.78
N ASP A 55 4.77 14.18 2.45
CA ASP A 55 5.05 15.59 2.69
C ASP A 55 6.17 15.78 3.72
N THR A 56 6.25 14.90 4.71
CA THR A 56 7.40 14.86 5.64
C THR A 56 8.71 14.62 4.87
N TYR A 57 8.73 13.69 3.92
CA TYR A 57 9.91 13.42 3.11
C TYR A 57 10.27 14.58 2.17
N LYS A 58 9.28 15.21 1.52
CA LYS A 58 9.50 16.42 0.72
C LYS A 58 10.11 17.53 1.55
N LEU A 59 9.59 17.77 2.76
CA LEU A 59 10.12 18.78 3.68
C LEU A 59 11.60 18.53 4.00
N ILE A 60 12.00 17.27 4.23
CA ILE A 60 13.40 16.92 4.46
C ILE A 60 14.23 17.24 3.21
N MET A 61 13.77 16.81 2.02
CA MET A 61 14.48 17.07 0.76
C MET A 61 14.64 18.57 0.47
N GLU A 62 13.57 19.34 0.60
CA GLU A 62 13.58 20.79 0.39
C GLU A 62 14.49 21.51 1.39
N SER A 63 14.48 21.06 2.65
CA SER A 63 15.38 21.61 3.66
C SER A 63 16.82 21.33 3.26
N TYR A 64 17.23 20.08 3.09
CA TYR A 64 18.63 19.77 2.74
C TYR A 64 19.09 20.30 1.37
N SER A 65 18.16 20.62 0.46
CA SER A 65 18.47 21.31 -0.80
C SER A 65 18.79 22.79 -0.63
N ASN A 66 18.24 23.45 0.39
CA ASN A 66 18.40 24.90 0.61
C ASN A 66 19.32 25.20 1.80
N TYR A 67 19.00 24.62 2.97
CA TYR A 67 19.69 24.79 4.24
C TYR A 67 19.57 23.51 5.07
N LYS A 68 20.70 22.98 5.58
CA LYS A 68 20.68 21.80 6.46
C LYS A 68 19.69 21.99 7.61
N LEU A 69 18.89 20.96 7.92
CA LEU A 69 17.97 20.99 9.05
C LEU A 69 18.75 21.26 10.34
N ASP A 70 18.27 22.22 11.13
CA ASP A 70 18.78 22.43 12.49
C ASP A 70 18.34 21.29 13.44
N LYS A 71 18.89 21.31 14.66
CA LYS A 71 18.62 20.27 15.65
C LYS A 71 17.14 20.21 16.06
N GLU A 72 16.45 21.34 16.13
CA GLU A 72 15.04 21.41 16.53
C GLU A 72 14.13 20.85 15.42
N ALA A 73 14.40 21.22 14.17
CA ALA A 73 13.69 20.74 13.00
C ALA A 73 13.91 19.23 12.81
N LYS A 74 15.15 18.73 12.98
CA LYS A 74 15.44 17.28 12.99
C LYS A 74 14.62 16.54 14.04
N ALA A 75 14.49 17.10 15.25
CA ALA A 75 13.68 16.51 16.31
C ALA A 75 12.18 16.49 15.97
N LYS A 76 11.64 17.58 15.40
CA LYS A 76 10.24 17.67 14.94
C LYS A 76 9.94 16.62 13.86
N VAL A 77 10.80 16.52 12.85
CA VAL A 77 10.66 15.52 11.77
C VAL A 77 10.72 14.11 12.34
N THR A 78 11.69 13.82 13.21
CA THR A 78 11.81 12.49 13.84
C THR A 78 10.56 12.14 14.66
N HIS A 79 10.01 13.10 15.40
CA HIS A 79 8.78 12.91 16.15
C HIS A 79 7.58 12.63 15.22
N GLN A 80 7.47 13.37 14.11
CA GLN A 80 6.44 13.16 13.10
C GLN A 80 6.53 11.78 12.44
N LEU A 81 7.73 11.36 12.00
CA LEU A 81 7.97 10.02 11.44
C LEU A 81 7.61 8.91 12.45
N ASN A 82 7.94 9.09 13.73
CA ASN A 82 7.58 8.14 14.77
C ASN A 82 6.08 8.07 15.03
N ARG A 83 5.37 9.19 14.96
CA ARG A 83 3.89 9.23 15.05
C ARG A 83 3.28 8.49 13.87
N LEU A 84 3.68 8.83 12.64
CA LEU A 84 3.20 8.20 11.40
C LEU A 84 3.47 6.69 11.37
N ASN A 85 4.65 6.25 11.80
CA ASN A 85 4.97 4.82 11.92
C ASN A 85 4.02 4.09 12.90
N LYS A 86 3.68 4.72 14.04
CA LYS A 86 2.74 4.12 15.00
C LYS A 86 1.33 4.06 14.45
N GLU A 87 0.86 5.12 13.79
CA GLU A 87 -0.46 5.17 13.15
C GLU A 87 -0.55 4.15 12.02
N LEU A 88 0.45 4.09 11.13
CA LEU A 88 0.52 3.13 10.04
C LEU A 88 0.50 1.68 10.53
N ARG A 89 1.17 1.37 11.66
CA ARG A 89 1.14 0.03 12.27
C ARG A 89 -0.23 -0.35 12.82
N LYS A 90 -1.02 0.62 13.31
CA LYS A 90 -2.39 0.36 13.74
C LYS A 90 -3.24 0.01 12.53
N VAL A 91 -3.15 0.82 11.47
CA VAL A 91 -3.86 0.58 10.21
C VAL A 91 -3.47 -0.78 9.62
N ASP A 92 -2.18 -1.07 9.49
CA ASP A 92 -1.65 -2.37 9.01
C ASP A 92 -2.27 -3.53 9.78
N LYS A 93 -2.21 -3.48 11.13
CA LYS A 93 -2.77 -4.53 11.97
C LYS A 93 -4.29 -4.68 11.78
N GLU A 94 -5.02 -3.59 11.63
CA GLU A 94 -6.48 -3.61 11.48
C GLU A 94 -6.88 -4.17 10.11
N ILE A 95 -6.27 -3.71 9.02
CA ILE A 95 -6.63 -4.14 7.67
C ILE A 95 -6.14 -5.57 7.39
N ASN A 96 -4.96 -5.95 7.88
CA ASN A 96 -4.37 -7.26 7.64
C ASN A 96 -4.76 -8.31 8.71
N SER A 97 -5.64 -7.95 9.66
CA SER A 97 -6.18 -8.91 10.66
C SER A 97 -7.09 -9.99 10.07
N ARG A 98 -7.61 -9.76 8.85
CA ARG A 98 -8.50 -10.68 8.15
C ARG A 98 -7.75 -11.46 7.07
N ASN A 99 -8.28 -12.60 6.67
CA ASN A 99 -7.69 -13.38 5.57
C ASN A 99 -7.95 -12.64 4.24
N VAL A 100 -7.02 -11.78 3.86
CA VAL A 100 -7.08 -10.95 2.64
C VAL A 100 -6.24 -11.63 1.56
N PRO A 101 -6.77 -11.83 0.33
CA PRO A 101 -6.04 -12.53 -0.72
C PRO A 101 -4.79 -11.78 -1.22
N HIS A 102 -4.75 -10.45 -1.09
CA HIS A 102 -3.60 -9.61 -1.43
C HIS A 102 -3.42 -8.54 -0.34
N PRO A 103 -2.68 -8.82 0.74
CA PRO A 103 -2.43 -7.85 1.80
C PRO A 103 -1.46 -6.77 1.33
N ILE A 104 -1.73 -5.51 1.68
CA ILE A 104 -0.79 -4.39 1.48
C ILE A 104 0.42 -4.59 2.40
N ASN A 105 1.62 -4.56 1.82
CA ASN A 105 2.86 -4.77 2.57
C ASN A 105 3.56 -3.45 2.91
N PHE A 106 3.51 -3.04 4.18
CA PHE A 106 4.16 -1.82 4.67
C PHE A 106 5.61 -2.03 5.16
N SER A 107 6.16 -3.23 5.05
CA SER A 107 7.47 -3.57 5.64
C SER A 107 8.59 -2.65 5.16
N PHE A 108 8.63 -2.33 3.87
CA PHE A 108 9.61 -1.43 3.29
C PHE A 108 9.48 -0.01 3.85
N ILE A 109 8.26 0.49 3.98
CA ILE A 109 7.99 1.82 4.58
C ILE A 109 8.51 1.90 6.02
N TYR A 110 8.34 0.84 6.82
CA TYR A 110 8.87 0.80 8.18
C TYR A 110 10.40 0.81 8.22
N GLN A 111 11.06 0.14 7.27
CA GLN A 111 12.51 0.13 7.16
C GLN A 111 13.03 1.51 6.73
N ASP A 112 12.39 2.12 5.74
CA ASP A 112 12.76 3.44 5.23
C ASP A 112 12.61 4.53 6.29
N MET A 113 11.47 4.59 6.99
CA MET A 113 11.28 5.53 8.11
C MET A 113 12.35 5.37 9.19
N LYS A 114 12.75 4.12 9.48
CA LYS A 114 13.82 3.83 10.45
C LYS A 114 15.18 4.33 9.94
N LEU A 115 15.51 4.09 8.67
CA LEU A 115 16.76 4.56 8.07
C LEU A 115 16.83 6.09 8.03
N VAL A 116 15.73 6.76 7.67
CA VAL A 116 15.63 8.22 7.70
C VAL A 116 15.85 8.75 9.12
N ASN A 117 15.19 8.18 10.13
CA ASN A 117 15.40 8.56 11.53
C ASN A 117 16.85 8.38 11.99
N LEU A 118 17.51 7.28 11.60
CA LEU A 118 18.92 7.04 11.91
C LEU A 118 19.84 8.05 11.22
N ALA A 119 19.55 8.42 9.98
CA ALA A 119 20.29 9.43 9.24
C ALA A 119 20.09 10.83 9.84
N LEU A 120 18.89 11.18 10.29
CA LEU A 120 18.59 12.45 10.96
C LEU A 120 19.33 12.59 12.29
N ALA A 121 19.46 11.49 13.05
CA ALA A 121 20.13 11.48 14.35
C ALA A 121 21.66 11.60 14.23
N ASP A 122 22.24 11.17 13.11
CA ASP A 122 23.68 11.11 12.88
C ASP A 122 24.13 12.26 11.96
N SER A 123 24.73 13.30 12.53
CA SER A 123 25.20 14.48 11.77
C SER A 123 26.27 14.15 10.73
N THR A 124 26.95 13.00 10.83
CA THR A 124 27.92 12.57 9.81
C THR A 124 27.24 12.06 8.54
N LYS A 125 25.94 11.74 8.60
CA LYS A 125 25.13 11.22 7.50
C LYS A 125 24.30 12.29 6.78
N ASP A 126 24.48 13.56 7.13
CA ASP A 126 23.82 14.69 6.44
C ASP A 126 24.06 14.70 4.92
N GLY A 127 25.18 14.14 4.45
CA GLY A 127 25.50 14.05 3.01
C GLY A 127 24.76 12.94 2.25
N VAL A 128 24.19 11.95 2.96
CA VAL A 128 23.50 10.81 2.35
C VAL A 128 22.00 10.81 2.64
N ILE A 129 21.53 11.69 3.53
CA ILE A 129 20.12 11.74 3.94
C ILE A 129 19.17 11.99 2.77
N THR A 130 19.54 12.86 1.83
CA THR A 130 18.72 13.15 0.64
C THR A 130 18.56 11.91 -0.24
N VAL A 131 19.60 11.08 -0.36
CA VAL A 131 19.55 9.81 -1.09
C VAL A 131 18.63 8.81 -0.39
N ILE A 132 18.75 8.70 0.94
CA ILE A 132 17.90 7.80 1.75
C ILE A 132 16.43 8.23 1.65
N VAL A 133 16.15 9.54 1.75
CA VAL A 133 14.79 10.07 1.65
C VAL A 133 14.25 9.92 0.23
N LEU A 134 15.06 10.12 -0.81
CA LEU A 134 14.65 9.86 -2.19
C LEU A 134 14.22 8.40 -2.38
N HIS A 135 15.02 7.44 -1.89
CA HIS A 135 14.66 6.03 -1.93
C HIS A 135 13.35 5.74 -1.18
N ALA A 136 13.18 6.33 0.00
CA ALA A 136 11.95 6.21 0.78
C ALA A 136 10.72 6.79 0.05
N MET A 137 10.90 7.88 -0.70
CA MET A 137 9.85 8.47 -1.53
C MET A 137 9.49 7.58 -2.72
N GLU A 138 10.47 6.93 -3.36
CA GLU A 138 10.25 5.96 -4.43
C GLU A 138 9.45 4.76 -3.91
N GLY A 139 9.87 4.16 -2.79
CA GLY A 139 9.17 3.05 -2.15
C GLY A 139 7.74 3.40 -1.74
N LEU A 140 7.51 4.62 -1.25
CA LEU A 140 6.17 5.13 -0.97
C LEU A 140 5.33 5.30 -2.25
N GLY A 141 5.94 5.77 -3.34
CA GLY A 141 5.29 5.88 -4.65
C GLY A 141 4.87 4.53 -5.20
N ASP A 142 5.73 3.52 -5.08
CA ASP A 142 5.44 2.15 -5.54
C ASP A 142 4.34 1.49 -4.69
N LEU A 143 4.34 1.71 -3.38
CA LEU A 143 3.24 1.27 -2.52
C LEU A 143 1.90 1.90 -2.93
N LYS A 144 1.87 3.20 -3.23
CA LYS A 144 0.65 3.88 -3.71
C LYS A 144 0.15 3.29 -5.04
N LYS A 145 1.07 2.94 -5.95
CA LYS A 145 0.72 2.24 -7.20
C LYS A 145 0.17 0.85 -6.92
N GLU A 146 0.74 0.11 -5.99
CA GLU A 146 0.25 -1.21 -5.59
C GLU A 146 -1.17 -1.12 -5.01
N ILE A 147 -1.43 -0.18 -4.09
CA ILE A 147 -2.76 0.06 -3.53
C ILE A 147 -3.77 0.40 -4.65
N THR A 148 -3.36 1.28 -5.57
CA THR A 148 -4.18 1.64 -6.73
C THR A 148 -4.46 0.44 -7.63
N TYR A 149 -3.45 -0.39 -7.88
CA TYR A 149 -3.59 -1.62 -8.67
C TYR A 149 -4.55 -2.61 -8.01
N ILE A 150 -4.47 -2.78 -6.68
CA ILE A 150 -5.42 -3.60 -5.91
C ILE A 150 -6.84 -3.03 -6.03
N GLN A 151 -7.01 -1.71 -6.00
CA GLN A 151 -8.34 -1.06 -6.11
C GLN A 151 -9.03 -1.30 -7.46
N TYR A 152 -8.27 -1.33 -8.57
CA TYR A 152 -8.82 -1.40 -9.93
C TYR A 152 -8.75 -2.78 -10.60
N ARG A 153 -8.39 -3.82 -9.84
CA ARG A 153 -8.39 -5.22 -10.29
C ARG A 153 -9.73 -5.90 -10.07
#